data_AF-A0A0B3B220-F1
#
_entry.id   AF-A0A0B3B220-F1
#
_cell.length_a   1.000
_cell.length_b   1.000
_cell.length_c   1.000
_cell.angle_alpha   90.00
_cell.angle_beta   90.00
_cell.angle_gamma   90.00
#
_symmetry.space_group_name_H-M   'P 1'
#
loop_
_entity.id
_entity.type
_entity.pdbx_description
1 polymer ?
#
loop_
_entity_poly.entity_id
_entity_poly.type
_entity_poly.pdbx_seq_one_letter_code
_entity_poly.pdbx_strand_id
1 'polypeptide(L)'
;MIEEFWLRVALFLIPAYAANASAMLFGMILKSKTPLDLGIILPDKQPLLGKGKTWKGTASGIIVGTIAAGIIYALFPSETRAIAENYLIAGFLIS
;
A
#
# COMPACT_ATOMS: atom_id res chain seq x y z
N MET A 1 -9.13 17.96 19.29
CA MET A 1 -10.03 16.78 19.18
C MET A 1 -10.41 16.43 17.74
N ILE A 2 -11.19 17.24 17.01
CA ILE A 2 -11.58 16.90 15.61
C ILE A 2 -10.36 16.95 14.67
N GLU A 3 -9.49 17.95 14.82
CA GLU A 3 -8.28 18.08 13.99
C GLU A 3 -7.30 16.91 14.18
N GLU A 4 -7.05 16.51 15.42
CA GLU A 4 -6.24 15.33 15.76
C GLU A 4 -6.82 14.04 15.14
N PHE A 5 -8.15 13.90 15.15
CA PHE A 5 -8.81 12.76 14.51
C PHE A 5 -8.50 12.72 13.01
N TRP A 6 -8.70 13.83 12.29
CA TRP A 6 -8.43 13.89 10.85
C TRP A 6 -6.95 13.73 10.51
N LEU A 7 -6.07 14.29 11.33
CA LEU A 7 -4.63 14.07 11.20
C LEU A 7 -4.30 12.58 11.29
N ARG A 8 -4.82 11.87 12.30
CA ARG A 8 -4.55 10.44 12.49
C ARG A 8 -5.12 9.59 11.35
N VAL A 9 -6.31 9.93 10.85
CA VAL A 9 -6.89 9.29 9.67
C VAL A 9 -5.99 9.49 8.46
N ALA A 10 -5.50 10.71 8.22
CA ALA A 10 -4.58 10.99 7.12
C ALA A 10 -3.28 10.20 7.26
N LEU A 11 -2.66 10.21 8.44
CA LEU A 11 -1.43 9.45 8.70
C LEU A 11 -1.65 7.96 8.41
N PHE A 12 -2.73 7.37 8.93
CA PHE A 12 -3.06 5.96 8.70
C PHE A 12 -3.27 5.62 7.20
N LEU A 13 -3.90 6.50 6.43
CA LEU A 13 -4.20 6.24 5.02
C LEU A 13 -2.99 6.44 4.09
N ILE A 14 -2.07 7.35 4.40
CA ILE A 14 -0.96 7.69 3.48
C ILE A 14 -0.14 6.46 3.03
N PRO A 15 0.27 5.51 3.90
CA PRO A 15 0.99 4.31 3.46
C PRO A 15 0.23 3.50 2.40
N ALA A 16 -1.08 3.29 2.59
CA ALA A 16 -1.92 2.55 1.65
C ALA A 16 -2.06 3.28 0.29
N TYR A 17 -2.24 4.60 0.32
CA TYR A 17 -2.31 5.39 -0.92
C TYR A 17 -0.96 5.43 -1.66
N ALA A 18 0.15 5.51 -0.92
CA ALA A 18 1.49 5.45 -1.48
C ALA A 18 1.77 4.07 -2.12
N ALA A 19 1.36 2.98 -1.46
CA ALA A 19 1.46 1.63 -1.99
C ALA A 19 0.64 1.46 -3.29
N ASN A 20 -0.61 1.93 -3.31
CA ASN A 20 -1.47 1.81 -4.48
C ASN A 20 -0.94 2.61 -5.69
N ALA A 21 -0.52 3.87 -5.46
CA ALA A 21 0.02 4.72 -6.53
C ALA A 21 1.34 4.17 -7.10
N SER A 22 2.23 3.68 -6.23
CA SER A 22 3.50 3.10 -6.65
C SER A 22 3.32 1.76 -7.36
N ALA A 23 2.41 0.89 -6.93
CA ALA A 23 2.12 -0.35 -7.63
C ALA A 23 1.68 -0.12 -9.08
N MET A 24 0.89 0.92 -9.33
CA MET A 24 0.51 1.35 -10.68
C MET A 24 1.72 1.91 -11.46
N LEU A 25 2.43 2.87 -10.88
CA LEU A 25 3.54 3.56 -11.55
C LEU A 25 4.69 2.60 -11.90
N PHE A 26 5.14 1.80 -10.93
CA PHE A 26 6.21 0.82 -11.14
C PHE A 26 5.75 -0.39 -11.96
N GLY A 27 4.47 -0.77 -11.88
CA GLY A 27 3.89 -1.75 -12.80
C GLY A 27 4.08 -1.34 -14.27
N MET A 28 3.86 -0.05 -14.56
CA MET A 28 4.08 0.54 -15.89
C MET A 28 5.58 0.67 -16.23
N ILE A 29 6.38 1.29 -15.35
CA ILE A 29 7.81 1.56 -15.60
C ILE A 29 8.62 0.27 -15.78
N LEU A 30 8.39 -0.73 -14.92
CA LEU A 30 9.11 -2.00 -14.94
C LEU A 30 8.60 -2.97 -16.01
N LYS A 31 7.62 -2.54 -16.83
CA LYS A 31 6.90 -3.36 -17.81
C LYS A 31 6.51 -4.71 -17.21
N SER A 32 5.97 -4.66 -16.00
CA SER A 32 5.61 -5.87 -15.25
C SER A 32 4.46 -6.56 -15.95
N LYS A 33 4.67 -7.78 -16.42
CA LYS A 33 3.66 -8.58 -17.14
C LYS A 33 3.24 -9.83 -16.38
N THR A 34 3.94 -10.19 -15.31
CA THR A 34 3.62 -11.41 -14.54
C THR A 34 2.40 -11.12 -13.66
N PRO A 35 1.22 -11.69 -13.97
CA PRO A 35 0.01 -11.40 -13.24
C PRO A 35 0.10 -11.99 -11.82
N LEU A 36 -0.46 -11.27 -10.85
CA LEU A 36 -0.47 -11.69 -9.45
C LEU A 36 -1.34 -12.95 -9.23
N ASP A 37 -2.43 -13.06 -9.98
CA ASP A 37 -3.36 -14.19 -9.94
C ASP A 37 -2.88 -15.42 -10.76
N LEU A 38 -1.64 -15.42 -11.25
CA LEU A 38 -1.08 -16.50 -12.07
C LEU A 38 -1.89 -16.84 -13.33
N GLY A 39 -2.76 -15.92 -13.78
CA GLY A 39 -3.61 -16.14 -14.95
C GLY A 39 -4.89 -16.92 -14.66
N ILE A 40 -5.33 -17.00 -13.39
CA ILE A 40 -6.60 -17.60 -13.03
C ILE A 40 -7.76 -16.83 -13.69
N ILE A 41 -8.61 -17.57 -14.42
CA ILE A 41 -9.83 -17.06 -15.04
C ILE A 41 -11.04 -17.64 -14.30
N LEU A 42 -11.97 -16.76 -13.95
CA LEU A 42 -13.22 -17.09 -13.25
C LEU A 42 -14.29 -17.65 -14.23
N PRO A 43 -15.37 -18.28 -13.73
CA PRO A 43 -16.44 -18.82 -14.59
C PRO A 43 -17.12 -17.79 -15.50
N ASP A 44 -17.07 -16.51 -15.17
CA ASP A 44 -17.56 -15.39 -15.97
C ASP A 44 -16.59 -14.94 -17.08
N LYS A 45 -15.47 -15.67 -17.26
CA LYS A 45 -14.37 -15.40 -18.20
C LYS A 45 -13.55 -14.15 -17.86
N GLN A 46 -13.68 -13.59 -16.66
CA GLN A 46 -12.85 -12.48 -16.19
C GLN A 46 -11.62 -12.99 -15.42
N PRO A 47 -10.49 -12.26 -15.42
CA PRO A 47 -9.37 -12.57 -14.54
C PRO A 47 -9.74 -12.35 -13.06
N LEU A 48 -9.17 -13.14 -12.15
CA LEU A 48 -9.45 -13.04 -10.72
C LEU A 48 -9.09 -11.67 -10.12
N LEU A 49 -7.91 -11.13 -10.43
CA LEU A 49 -7.44 -9.84 -9.88
C LEU A 49 -7.34 -8.74 -10.95
N GLY A 50 -7.37 -9.12 -12.22
CA GLY A 50 -7.27 -8.22 -13.36
C GLY A 50 -5.84 -8.08 -13.90
N LYS A 51 -5.72 -7.79 -15.20
CA LYS A 51 -4.44 -7.78 -15.93
C LYS A 51 -3.40 -6.78 -15.42
N GLY A 52 -3.84 -5.73 -14.72
CA GLY A 52 -2.96 -4.69 -14.17
C GLY A 52 -2.34 -5.04 -12.81
N LYS A 53 -2.78 -6.13 -12.16
CA LYS A 53 -2.25 -6.56 -10.85
C LYS A 53 -1.10 -7.52 -11.09
N THR A 54 0.12 -7.09 -10.79
CA THR A 54 1.33 -7.84 -11.12
C THR A 54 2.25 -7.98 -9.93
N TRP A 55 3.04 -9.04 -9.89
CA TRP A 55 3.96 -9.30 -8.76
C TRP A 55 4.94 -8.15 -8.52
N LYS A 56 5.56 -7.59 -9.56
CA LYS A 56 6.50 -6.47 -9.39
C LYS A 56 5.79 -5.19 -8.93
N GLY A 57 4.58 -4.94 -9.43
CA GLY A 57 3.75 -3.83 -8.99
C GLY A 57 3.41 -3.96 -7.50
N THR A 58 2.89 -5.11 -7.09
CA THR A 58 2.56 -5.40 -5.69
C THR A 58 3.79 -5.28 -4.78
N ALA A 59 4.92 -5.89 -5.16
CA ALA A 59 6.16 -5.77 -4.38
C ALA A 59 6.62 -4.32 -4.23
N SER A 60 6.58 -3.53 -5.31
CA SER A 60 6.91 -2.10 -5.24
C SER A 60 5.93 -1.31 -4.37
N GLY A 61 4.64 -1.65 -4.40
CA GLY A 61 3.61 -1.09 -3.53
C GLY A 61 3.93 -1.29 -2.07
N ILE A 62 4.14 -2.54 -1.67
CA ILE A 62 4.49 -2.92 -0.31
C ILE A 62 5.76 -2.19 0.17
N ILE A 63 6.80 -2.15 -0.66
CA ILE A 63 8.06 -1.47 -0.31
C ILE A 63 7.83 0.02 -0.09
N VAL A 64 7.17 0.71 -1.03
CA VAL A 64 6.97 2.17 -0.95
C VAL A 64 6.03 2.54 0.21
N GLY A 65 4.94 1.80 0.40
CA GLY A 65 4.03 2.04 1.52
C GLY A 65 4.68 1.78 2.89
N THR A 66 5.50 0.74 3.01
CA THR A 66 6.28 0.47 4.23
C THR A 66 7.30 1.58 4.50
N ILE A 67 7.99 2.07 3.47
CA ILE A 67 8.92 3.21 3.59
C ILE A 67 8.15 4.47 4.03
N ALA A 68 6.98 4.74 3.43
CA ALA A 68 6.14 5.87 3.82
C ALA A 68 5.72 5.78 5.30
N ALA A 69 5.35 4.59 5.78
CA ALA A 69 5.04 4.36 7.18
C ALA A 69 6.25 4.61 8.09
N GLY A 70 7.45 4.19 7.69
CA GLY A 70 8.70 4.47 8.42
C GLY A 70 9.01 5.96 8.50
N ILE A 71 8.84 6.71 7.40
CA ILE A 71 9.01 8.16 7.37
C ILE A 71 8.00 8.85 8.29
N ILE A 72 6.73 8.45 8.21
CA ILE A 72 5.67 9.00 9.07
C ILE A 72 5.93 8.71 10.54
N TYR A 73 6.38 7.50 10.89
CA TYR A 73 6.76 7.15 12.26
C TYR A 73 7.88 8.05 12.80
N ALA A 74 8.89 8.34 11.97
CA ALA A 74 9.99 9.22 12.35
C ALA A 74 9.56 10.69 12.55
N LEU A 75 8.63 11.19 11.73
CA LEU A 75 8.16 12.57 11.79
C LEU A 75 7.05 12.82 12.82
N PHE A 76 6.19 11.82 13.06
CA PHE A 76 5.01 11.92 13.93
C PHE A 76 4.94 10.78 14.96
N PRO A 77 5.94 10.59 15.83
CA PRO A 77 6.02 9.44 16.73
C PRO A 77 4.89 9.37 17.77
N SER A 78 4.34 10.50 18.21
CA SER A 78 3.21 10.53 19.16
C SER A 78 1.91 10.05 18.49
N GLU A 79 1.59 10.60 17.33
CA GLU A 79 0.34 10.28 16.62
C GLU A 79 0.35 8.85 16.10
N THR A 80 1.49 8.39 15.58
CA THR A 80 1.61 7.02 15.07
C THR A 80 1.47 5.97 16.16
N ARG A 81 2.02 6.19 17.36
CA ARG A 81 1.79 5.31 18.52
C ARG A 81 0.35 5.33 19.01
N ALA A 82 -0.35 6.45 18.84
CA ALA A 82 -1.78 6.54 19.15
C ALA A 82 -2.66 5.81 18.13
N ILE A 83 -2.16 5.60 16.89
CA ILE A 83 -2.85 4.84 15.84
C ILE A 83 -2.61 3.34 16.00
N ALA A 84 -1.36 2.92 16.21
CA ALA A 84 -0.99 1.52 16.38
C ALA A 84 0.26 1.37 17.25
N GLU A 85 0.31 0.32 18.08
CA GLU A 85 1.49 0.01 18.92
C GLU A 85 2.77 -0.11 18.08
N ASN A 86 2.67 -0.79 16.92
CA ASN A 86 3.73 -0.86 15.93
C ASN A 86 3.25 -0.33 14.58
N TYR A 87 3.46 0.98 14.38
CA TYR A 87 3.05 1.67 13.17
C TYR A 87 3.73 1.16 11.90
N LEU A 88 4.96 0.64 11.99
CA LEU A 88 5.67 0.09 10.84
C LEU A 88 5.02 -1.22 10.36
N ILE A 89 4.62 -2.09 11.30
CA ILE A 89 3.86 -3.31 10.98
C ILE A 89 2.50 -2.94 10.40
N ALA A 90 1.79 -1.98 11.02
CA ALA A 90 0.50 -1.52 10.48
C ALA A 90 0.65 -1.02 9.04
N GLY A 91 1.67 -0.17 8.78
CA GLY A 91 2.02 0.32 7.45
C GLY A 91 2.30 -0.79 6.45
N PHE A 92 3.09 -1.80 6.83
CA PHE A 92 3.37 -2.96 5.99
C PHE A 92 2.09 -3.75 5.65
N LEU A 93 1.19 -3.95 6.62
CA LEU A 93 -0.04 -4.73 6.43
C LEU A 93 -1.08 -4.04 5.55
N ILE A 94 -1.11 -2.70 5.55
CA ILE A 94 -2.06 -1.91 4.74
C ILE A 94 -1.50 -1.51 3.37
N SER A 95 -0.23 -1.84 3.09
CA SER A 95 0.42 -1.60 1.79
C SER A 95 0.21 -2.78 0.84
#